data_AF-A0A914P0V8-F1
#
_entry.id   AF-A0A914P0V8-F1
#
_cell.length_a   1.000
_cell.length_b   1.000
_cell.length_c   1.000
_cell.angle_alpha   90.00
_cell.angle_beta   90.00
_cell.angle_gamma   90.00
#
_symmetry.space_group_name_H-M   'P 1'
#
loop_
_entity.id
_entity.type
_entity.pdbx_description
1 polymer ?
#
loop_
_entity_poly.entity_id
_entity_poly.type
_entity_poly.pdbx_seq_one_letter_code
_entity_poly.pdbx_strand_id
1 'polypeptide(L)'
;MEMNSAAFLDVAKLYFSGAAETSTPKQYPICSFFTLVYVSEELGSICEIKASVTPLNVDFKVLGKAGKSVEHTRQIALQFIEAYAEKLDVIFPDPKEKTIITHYKPSDLEKDGYSSGAACTAAIVSLLKNKPVETGH
;
A
#
# COMPACT_ATOMS: atom_id res chain seq x y z
N MET A 1 -0.70 28.05 -23.85
CA MET A 1 -2.09 27.60 -23.67
C MET A 1 -2.34 27.64 -22.18
N GLU A 2 -2.75 28.81 -21.68
CA GLU A 2 -2.98 29.02 -20.25
C GLU A 2 -4.35 28.47 -19.88
N MET A 3 -4.38 27.54 -18.92
CA MET A 3 -5.62 26.95 -18.43
C MET A 3 -6.26 27.93 -17.43
N ASN A 4 -7.47 28.39 -17.71
CA ASN A 4 -8.20 29.36 -16.89
C ASN A 4 -8.47 28.80 -15.49
N SER A 5 -8.25 29.62 -14.45
CA SER A 5 -8.60 29.39 -13.04
C SER A 5 -9.97 28.73 -12.79
N ALA A 6 -10.97 29.00 -13.64
CA ALA A 6 -12.28 28.37 -13.57
C ALA A 6 -12.23 26.84 -13.78
N ALA A 7 -11.38 26.36 -14.70
CA ALA A 7 -11.19 24.94 -14.96
C ALA A 7 -10.55 24.22 -13.78
N PHE A 8 -9.63 24.88 -13.05
CA PHE A 8 -9.07 24.35 -11.81
C PHE A 8 -10.14 24.18 -10.73
N LEU A 9 -11.03 25.16 -10.60
CA LEU A 9 -12.10 25.14 -9.61
C LEU A 9 -13.11 24.02 -9.93
N ASP A 10 -13.41 23.78 -11.20
CA ASP A 10 -14.35 22.73 -11.61
C ASP A 10 -13.75 21.33 -11.48
N VAL A 11 -12.45 21.15 -11.76
CA VAL A 11 -11.73 19.89 -11.47
C VAL A 11 -11.67 19.64 -9.96
N ALA A 12 -11.37 20.67 -9.15
CA ALA A 12 -11.38 20.54 -7.70
C ALA A 12 -12.77 20.16 -7.18
N LYS A 13 -13.83 20.81 -7.68
CA LYS A 13 -15.21 20.44 -7.35
C LYS A 13 -15.51 19.00 -7.75
N LEU A 14 -15.10 18.54 -8.93
CA LEU A 14 -15.32 17.15 -9.36
C LEU A 14 -14.63 16.14 -8.42
N TYR A 15 -13.42 16.46 -7.96
CA TYR A 15 -12.66 15.63 -7.03
C TYR A 15 -13.28 15.59 -5.62
N PHE A 16 -13.79 16.72 -5.13
CA PHE A 16 -14.35 16.81 -3.77
C PHE A 16 -15.86 16.55 -3.69
N SER A 17 -16.61 16.70 -4.78
CA SER A 17 -18.03 16.32 -4.89
C SER A 17 -18.21 14.83 -5.19
N GLY A 18 -17.15 14.15 -5.64
CA GLY A 18 -17.08 12.69 -5.75
C GLY A 18 -16.90 11.97 -4.42
N ALA A 19 -16.80 12.70 -3.29
CA ALA A 19 -17.04 12.18 -1.96
C ALA A 19 -18.53 11.88 -1.80
N ALA A 20 -19.00 10.90 -2.56
CA ALA A 20 -20.32 10.32 -2.42
C ALA A 20 -20.48 9.89 -0.96
N GLU A 21 -21.55 10.38 -0.36
CA GLU A 21 -22.16 9.86 0.85
C GLU A 21 -22.32 8.33 0.71
N THR A 22 -21.34 7.57 1.19
CA THR A 22 -21.54 6.17 1.51
C THR A 22 -21.54 6.09 3.02
N SER A 23 -22.73 5.96 3.61
CA SER A 23 -23.02 5.88 5.04
C SER A 23 -22.49 4.62 5.74
N THR A 24 -21.39 4.06 5.24
CA THR A 24 -20.62 2.98 5.84
C THR A 24 -19.15 3.29 5.56
N PRO A 25 -18.28 3.40 6.58
CA PRO A 25 -16.85 3.57 6.34
C PRO A 25 -16.38 2.47 5.39
N LYS A 26 -15.81 2.85 4.24
CA LYS A 26 -15.23 1.88 3.28
C LYS A 26 -14.11 1.15 4.01
N GLN A 27 -14.40 -0.06 4.47
CA GLN A 27 -13.44 -0.90 5.15
C GLN A 27 -12.58 -1.58 4.08
N TYR A 28 -11.27 -1.36 4.11
CA TYR A 28 -10.37 -2.08 3.22
C TYR A 28 -10.37 -3.57 3.60
N PRO A 29 -10.33 -4.49 2.61
CA PRO A 29 -10.13 -5.90 2.92
C PRO A 29 -8.83 -6.07 3.71
N ILE A 30 -8.83 -6.99 4.67
CA ILE A 30 -7.64 -7.33 5.46
C ILE A 30 -6.47 -7.54 4.51
N CYS A 31 -5.29 -7.05 4.90
CA CYS A 31 -4.01 -7.17 4.20
C CYS A 31 -3.91 -6.51 2.81
N SER A 32 -4.88 -5.68 2.40
CA SER A 32 -4.92 -5.13 1.04
C SER A 32 -5.20 -3.63 1.02
N PHE A 33 -4.41 -2.89 0.23
CA PHE A 33 -4.46 -1.43 0.15
C PHE A 33 -4.20 -0.91 -1.25
N PHE A 34 -4.84 0.21 -1.59
CA PHE A 34 -4.56 0.94 -2.82
C PHE A 34 -3.63 2.12 -2.54
N THR A 35 -2.73 2.40 -3.48
CA THR A 35 -1.80 3.53 -3.42
C THR A 35 -1.52 4.07 -4.82
N LEU A 36 -0.90 5.23 -4.88
CA LEU A 36 -0.32 5.75 -6.11
C LEU A 36 1.17 5.43 -6.12
N VAL A 37 1.62 4.79 -7.19
CA VAL A 37 3.03 4.43 -7.38
C VAL A 37 3.49 4.88 -8.76
N TYR A 38 4.77 5.19 -8.88
CA TYR A 38 5.35 5.46 -10.18
C TYR A 38 5.40 4.17 -10.99
N VAL A 39 4.88 4.24 -12.22
CA VAL A 39 4.93 3.17 -13.22
C VAL A 39 5.69 3.72 -14.41
N SER A 40 6.70 2.98 -14.89
CA SER A 40 7.61 3.46 -15.93
C SER A 40 6.88 3.86 -17.23
N GLU A 41 5.79 3.18 -17.57
CA GLU A 41 5.02 3.41 -18.78
C GLU A 41 3.99 4.54 -18.65
N GLU A 42 3.49 4.82 -17.44
CA GLU A 42 2.33 5.69 -17.20
C GLU A 42 2.63 6.94 -16.35
N LEU A 43 3.88 7.11 -15.89
CA LEU A 43 4.34 8.16 -14.95
C LEU A 43 3.67 8.16 -13.57
N GLY A 44 2.60 7.36 -13.38
CA GLY A 44 1.92 7.13 -12.12
C GLY A 44 0.65 6.31 -12.33
N SER A 45 0.40 5.34 -11.46
CA SER A 45 -0.80 4.49 -11.56
C SER A 45 -1.30 4.06 -10.18
N ILE A 46 -2.56 3.64 -10.12
CA ILE A 46 -3.13 3.04 -8.91
C ILE A 46 -2.60 1.61 -8.81
N CYS A 47 -1.95 1.30 -7.68
CA CYS A 47 -1.46 -0.02 -7.37
C CYS A 47 -2.18 -0.59 -6.15
N GLU A 48 -2.60 -1.84 -6.23
CA GLU A 48 -3.04 -2.61 -5.07
C GLU A 48 -1.84 -3.35 -4.48
N ILE A 49 -1.61 -3.19 -3.18
CA ILE A 49 -0.60 -3.92 -2.41
C ILE A 49 -1.34 -4.95 -1.56
N LYS A 50 -0.98 -6.22 -1.68
CA LYS A 50 -1.45 -7.31 -0.81
C LYS A 50 -0.31 -7.86 0.02
N ALA A 51 -0.50 -7.95 1.33
CA ALA A 51 0.45 -8.62 2.21
C ALA A 51 -0.03 -10.05 2.51
N SER A 52 0.89 -11.01 2.63
CA SER A 52 0.58 -12.37 3.07
C SER A 52 1.73 -12.94 3.90
N VAL A 53 1.45 -13.99 4.68
CA VAL A 53 2.48 -14.77 5.39
C VAL A 53 2.53 -16.17 4.79
N THR A 54 3.72 -16.64 4.44
CA THR A 54 3.97 -18.04 4.08
C THR A 54 4.68 -18.77 5.23
N PRO A 55 4.37 -20.06 5.47
CA PRO A 55 5.04 -20.88 6.50
C PRO A 55 6.44 -21.38 6.07
N LEU A 56 7.08 -20.68 5.13
CA LEU A 56 8.41 -20.99 4.62
C LEU A 56 9.26 -19.73 4.61
N ASN A 57 10.56 -19.88 4.83
CA ASN A 57 11.53 -18.85 4.49
C ASN A 57 11.75 -18.88 2.97
N VAL A 58 11.30 -17.84 2.27
CA VAL A 58 11.38 -17.75 0.80
C VAL A 58 12.18 -16.52 0.36
N ASP A 59 12.90 -16.68 -0.74
CA ASP A 59 13.69 -15.58 -1.33
C ASP A 59 12.81 -14.53 -2.02
N PHE A 60 11.67 -14.93 -2.58
CA PHE A 60 10.73 -14.04 -3.26
C PHE A 60 9.84 -13.28 -2.27
N LYS A 61 10.37 -12.17 -1.75
CA LYS A 61 9.70 -11.36 -0.71
C LYS A 61 8.77 -10.29 -1.28
N VAL A 62 8.95 -9.93 -2.55
CA VAL A 62 8.15 -8.93 -3.27
C VAL A 62 7.72 -9.50 -4.62
N LEU A 63 6.44 -9.41 -4.94
CA LEU A 63 5.87 -9.88 -6.20
C LEU A 63 5.28 -8.71 -7.00
N GLY A 64 5.26 -8.83 -8.33
CA GLY A 64 4.56 -7.89 -9.22
C GLY A 64 5.42 -6.80 -9.87
N LYS A 65 6.60 -7.18 -10.37
CA LYS A 65 7.60 -6.32 -11.05
C LYS A 65 7.91 -5.05 -10.26
N ALA A 66 8.39 -5.24 -9.02
CA ALA A 66 8.86 -4.16 -8.17
C ALA A 66 10.31 -3.79 -8.52
N GLY A 67 10.57 -2.49 -8.65
CA GLY A 67 11.90 -1.92 -8.73
C GLY A 67 12.56 -1.78 -7.36
N LYS A 68 13.83 -1.35 -7.36
CA LYS A 68 14.68 -1.26 -6.16
C LYS A 68 14.09 -0.36 -5.08
N SER A 69 13.44 0.74 -5.45
CA SER A 69 12.89 1.67 -4.46
C SER A 69 11.68 1.08 -3.76
N VAL A 70 10.84 0.30 -4.46
CA VAL A 70 9.72 -0.44 -3.86
C VAL A 70 10.23 -1.55 -2.92
N GLU A 71 11.28 -2.27 -3.32
CA GLU A 71 11.91 -3.26 -2.44
C GLU A 71 12.48 -2.62 -1.17
N HIS A 72 13.19 -1.50 -1.31
CA HIS A 72 13.71 -0.74 -0.18
C HIS A 72 12.59 -0.17 0.71
N THR A 73 11.51 0.30 0.09
CA THR A 73 10.31 0.78 0.79
C THR A 73 9.69 -0.31 1.66
N ARG A 74 9.60 -1.55 1.15
CA ARG A 74 9.16 -2.69 1.96
C ARG A 74 10.11 -2.94 3.14
N GLN A 75 11.43 -2.87 2.93
CA GLN A 75 12.39 -3.08 4.01
C GLN A 75 12.21 -2.04 5.12
N ILE A 76 12.07 -0.77 4.75
CA ILE A 76 11.80 0.33 5.70
C ILE A 76 10.48 0.10 6.43
N ALA A 77 9.42 -0.30 5.72
CA ALA A 77 8.12 -0.60 6.33
C ALA A 77 8.21 -1.71 7.38
N LEU A 78 8.93 -2.80 7.10
CA LEU A 78 9.12 -3.90 8.05
C LEU A 78 9.93 -3.45 9.27
N GLN A 79 11.03 -2.72 9.06
CA GLN A 79 11.84 -2.17 10.15
C GLN A 79 11.03 -1.23 11.05
N PHE A 80 10.18 -0.39 10.45
CA PHE A 80 9.27 0.47 11.19
C PHE A 80 8.27 -0.34 12.02
N ILE A 81 7.62 -1.34 11.41
CA ILE A 81 6.65 -2.18 12.12
C ILE A 81 7.31 -2.93 13.27
N GLU A 82 8.52 -3.48 13.07
CA GLU A 82 9.29 -4.17 14.10
C GLU A 82 9.65 -3.22 15.25
N ALA A 83 10.19 -2.03 14.94
CA ALA A 83 10.57 -1.03 15.94
C ALA A 83 9.39 -0.46 16.74
N TYR A 84 8.18 -0.51 16.19
CA TYR A 84 6.96 0.02 16.80
C TYR A 84 5.94 -1.07 17.15
N ALA A 85 6.36 -2.35 17.19
CA ALA A 85 5.45 -3.50 17.32
C ALA A 85 4.53 -3.42 18.55
N GLU A 86 5.08 -2.99 19.70
CA GLU A 86 4.30 -2.80 20.94
C GLU A 86 3.22 -1.72 20.79
N LYS A 87 3.59 -0.55 20.25
CA LYS A 87 2.65 0.56 20.03
C LYS A 87 1.60 0.23 18.98
N LEU A 88 1.97 -0.60 18.01
CA LEU A 88 1.09 -1.08 16.97
C LEU A 88 0.28 -2.29 17.42
N ASP A 89 0.50 -2.88 18.59
CA ASP A 89 -0.17 -4.11 19.05
C ASP A 89 -0.13 -5.21 17.95
N VAL A 90 1.08 -5.52 17.49
CA VAL A 90 1.35 -6.57 16.48
C VAL A 90 2.45 -7.50 16.96
N ILE A 91 2.33 -8.76 16.59
CA ILE A 91 3.37 -9.77 16.81
C ILE A 91 4.04 -10.03 15.46
N PHE A 92 5.34 -9.76 15.39
CA PHE A 92 6.11 -10.04 14.20
C PHE A 92 6.41 -11.54 14.11
N PRO A 93 6.22 -12.18 12.95
CA PRO A 93 6.56 -13.59 12.80
C PRO A 93 8.08 -13.80 12.86
N ASP A 94 8.52 -14.96 13.34
CA ASP A 94 9.94 -15.33 13.29
C ASP A 94 10.40 -15.38 11.81
N PRO A 95 11.34 -14.51 11.38
CA PRO A 95 11.79 -14.44 10.00
C PRO A 95 12.55 -15.69 9.55
N LYS A 96 12.95 -16.59 10.46
CA LYS A 96 13.55 -17.89 10.11
C LYS A 96 12.51 -18.93 9.69
N GLU A 97 11.29 -18.82 10.20
CA GLU A 97 10.22 -19.79 10.00
C GLU A 97 9.18 -19.31 8.99
N LYS A 98 8.95 -17.99 8.94
CA LYS A 98 7.85 -17.39 8.17
C LYS A 98 8.34 -16.17 7.41
N THR A 99 7.79 -15.99 6.20
CA THR A 99 8.09 -14.82 5.38
C THR A 99 6.82 -14.01 5.14
N ILE A 100 6.90 -12.71 5.40
CA ILE A 100 5.88 -11.74 4.94
C ILE A 100 6.17 -11.42 3.47
N ILE A 101 5.22 -11.65 2.59
CA ILE A 101 5.30 -11.35 1.16
C ILE A 101 4.39 -10.16 0.86
N THR A 102 4.85 -9.25 0.01
CA THR A 102 4.01 -8.16 -0.53
C THR A 102 3.86 -8.30 -2.04
N HIS A 103 2.63 -8.38 -2.53
CA HIS A 103 2.29 -8.47 -3.95
C HIS A 103 1.70 -7.15 -4.43
N TYR A 104 2.38 -6.53 -5.39
CA TYR A 104 1.96 -5.31 -6.07
C TYR A 104 1.21 -5.66 -7.36
N LYS A 105 -0.01 -5.16 -7.53
CA LYS A 105 -0.85 -5.39 -8.72
C LYS A 105 -1.15 -4.07 -9.44
N PRO A 106 -1.26 -4.09 -10.78
CA PRO A 106 -1.23 -5.28 -11.66
C PRO A 106 0.20 -5.80 -11.91
N SER A 107 0.43 -7.11 -11.97
CA SER A 107 1.79 -7.72 -11.86
C SER A 107 2.70 -7.48 -13.06
N ASP A 108 2.15 -7.06 -14.19
CA ASP A 108 2.77 -6.91 -15.50
C ASP A 108 3.44 -5.55 -15.71
N LEU A 109 3.06 -4.54 -14.94
CA LEU A 109 3.65 -3.19 -14.99
C LEU A 109 4.85 -3.06 -14.05
N GLU A 110 5.93 -2.43 -14.51
CA GLU A 110 7.08 -2.13 -13.66
C GLU A 110 6.79 -0.94 -12.75
N LYS A 111 6.90 -1.16 -11.43
CA LYS A 111 6.60 -0.17 -10.40
C LYS A 111 7.87 0.19 -9.65
N ASP A 112 8.12 1.48 -9.49
CA ASP A 112 9.24 1.97 -8.67
C ASP A 112 8.83 3.19 -7.84
N GLY A 113 9.74 3.68 -7.00
CA GLY A 113 9.54 4.82 -6.12
C GLY A 113 9.14 4.48 -4.68
N TYR A 114 9.07 5.52 -3.85
CA TYR A 114 8.89 5.42 -2.38
C TYR A 114 7.47 5.75 -1.90
N SER A 115 6.57 6.16 -2.80
CA SER A 115 5.22 6.64 -2.44
C SER A 115 4.33 5.55 -1.84
N SER A 116 4.64 4.28 -2.07
CA SER A 116 3.88 3.12 -1.59
C SER A 116 4.11 2.80 -0.11
N GLY A 117 5.02 3.50 0.58
CA GLY A 117 5.45 3.15 1.94
C GLY A 117 4.31 3.07 2.96
N ALA A 118 3.45 4.09 3.02
CA ALA A 118 2.33 4.10 3.96
C ALA A 118 1.34 2.94 3.69
N ALA A 119 1.01 2.69 2.43
CA ALA A 119 0.10 1.61 2.04
C ALA A 119 0.70 0.22 2.28
N CYS A 120 2.00 0.05 2.03
CA CYS A 120 2.74 -1.17 2.34
C CYS A 120 2.72 -1.47 3.84
N THR A 121 3.05 -0.46 4.67
CA THR A 121 2.98 -0.57 6.13
C THR A 121 1.58 -0.93 6.59
N ALA A 122 0.55 -0.25 6.08
CA ALA A 122 -0.83 -0.50 6.47
C ALA A 122 -1.31 -1.92 6.09
N ALA A 123 -0.94 -2.41 4.90
CA ALA A 123 -1.23 -3.77 4.46
C ALA A 123 -0.60 -4.82 5.38
N ILE A 124 0.65 -4.63 5.79
CA ILE A 124 1.36 -5.55 6.69
C ILE A 124 0.78 -5.48 8.10
N VAL A 125 0.52 -4.30 8.66
CA VAL A 125 -0.11 -4.17 9.98
C VAL A 125 -1.50 -4.80 10.00
N SER A 126 -2.30 -4.58 8.95
CA SER A 126 -3.61 -5.20 8.78
C SER A 126 -3.52 -6.73 8.79
N LEU A 127 -2.55 -7.29 8.06
CA LEU A 127 -2.26 -8.73 8.05
C LEU A 127 -1.89 -9.24 9.44
N LEU A 128 -0.96 -8.58 10.13
CA LEU A 128 -0.47 -9.02 11.45
C LEU A 128 -1.53 -8.93 12.54
N LYS A 129 -2.42 -7.93 12.47
CA LYS A 129 -3.56 -7.81 13.37
C LYS A 129 -4.73 -8.74 13.02
N ASN A 130 -4.75 -9.29 11.81
CA ASN A 130 -5.94 -9.87 11.21
C ASN A 130 -7.17 -8.95 11.35
N LYS A 131 -6.93 -7.64 11.15
CA LYS A 131 -7.96 -6.60 11.25
C LYS A 131 -7.93 -5.75 9.98
N PRO A 132 -9.09 -5.43 9.42
CA PRO A 132 -9.15 -4.47 8.32
C PRO A 132 -8.72 -3.11 8.84
N VAL A 133 -8.31 -2.24 7.93
CA VAL A 133 -8.00 -0.86 8.31
C VAL A 133 -9.24 -0.02 8.24
N GLU A 134 -9.51 0.62 9.37
CA GLU A 134 -10.57 1.58 9.54
C GLU A 134 -10.18 2.84 8.78
N THR A 135 -11.00 3.22 7.79
CA THR A 135 -10.94 4.56 7.23
C THR A 135 -11.58 5.48 8.26
N GLY A 136 -10.76 6.30 8.93
CA GLY A 136 -11.25 7.34 9.82
C GLY A 136 -11.98 8.41 9.02
N HIS A 137 -13.19 8.75 9.48
CA HIS A 137 -13.94 9.94 9.05
C HIS A 137 -13.33 11.21 9.64
#